data_AF-A0A526TBF6-F1
#
_entry.id   AF-A0A526TBF6-F1
#
_cell.length_a   1.000
_cell.length_b   1.000
_cell.length_c   1.000
_cell.angle_alpha   90.00
_cell.angle_beta   90.00
_cell.angle_gamma   90.00
#
_symmetry.space_group_name_H-M   'P 1'
#
loop_
_entity.id
_entity.type
_entity.pdbx_description
1 polymer ?
#
loop_
_entity_poly.entity_id
_entity_poly.type
_entity_poly.pdbx_seq_one_letter_code
_entity_poly.pdbx_strand_id
1 'polypeptide(L)'
;SKRNRPAHTPQDMFAGHSVPLEVELDKAAAILNDASRVAILAGRGAIGAAAELEHTARLLQAPVAKALLGKAVLPDDHPYTTGGIGILG
;
A
#
# COMPACT_ATOMS: atom_id res chain seq x y z
N SER A 1 29.37 -11.58 -1.21
CA SER A 1 28.77 -11.29 0.11
C SER A 1 28.00 -12.51 0.59
N LYS A 2 28.00 -12.85 1.90
CA LYS A 2 27.14 -13.92 2.45
C LYS A 2 25.64 -13.72 2.11
N ARG A 3 25.25 -12.50 1.73
CA ARG A 3 23.89 -12.13 1.30
C ARG A 3 23.58 -12.39 -0.18
N ASN A 4 24.59 -12.52 -1.05
CA ASN A 4 24.37 -12.74 -2.48
C ASN A 4 24.73 -14.19 -2.83
N ARG A 5 23.79 -15.10 -2.57
CA ARG A 5 23.95 -16.54 -2.82
C ARG A 5 23.53 -16.88 -4.27
N PRO A 6 24.16 -17.88 -4.91
CA PRO A 6 23.64 -18.45 -6.15
C PRO A 6 22.16 -18.84 -5.97
N ALA A 7 21.31 -18.50 -6.94
CA ALA A 7 19.83 -18.63 -6.88
C ALA A 7 19.10 -17.71 -5.87
N HIS A 8 19.72 -16.63 -5.37
CA HIS A 8 19.00 -15.58 -4.62
C HIS A 8 18.00 -14.80 -5.52
N THR A 9 18.27 -14.73 -6.82
CA THR A 9 17.31 -14.24 -7.80
C THR A 9 16.51 -15.44 -8.31
N PRO A 10 15.18 -15.46 -8.14
CA PRO A 10 14.34 -16.47 -8.77
C PRO A 10 14.62 -16.46 -10.27
N GLN A 11 14.92 -17.63 -10.82
CA GLN A 11 15.15 -17.81 -12.26
C GLN A 11 13.84 -18.03 -13.03
N ASP A 12 12.73 -18.08 -12.29
CA ASP A 12 11.39 -18.17 -12.83
C ASP A 12 11.00 -16.83 -13.44
N MET A 13 10.53 -16.89 -14.68
CA MET A 13 9.92 -15.75 -15.33
C MET A 13 8.55 -15.53 -14.68
N PHE A 14 8.48 -14.61 -13.72
CA PHE A 14 7.19 -14.12 -13.25
C PHE A 14 6.47 -13.51 -14.45
N ALA A 15 5.40 -14.16 -14.90
CA ALA A 15 4.38 -13.52 -15.72
C ALA A 15 3.69 -12.49 -14.82
N GLY A 16 4.34 -11.35 -14.60
CA GLY A 16 3.82 -10.28 -13.75
C GLY A 16 2.55 -9.74 -14.37
N HIS A 17 1.39 -10.09 -13.80
CA HIS A 17 0.16 -9.42 -14.15
C HIS A 17 0.23 -7.97 -13.65
N SER A 18 -0.06 -7.00 -14.51
CA SER A 18 -0.07 -5.58 -14.14
C SER A 18 -1.24 -5.21 -13.22
N VAL A 19 -2.22 -6.11 -13.10
CA VAL A 19 -3.40 -6.01 -12.24
C VAL A 19 -3.62 -7.35 -11.53
N PRO A 20 -4.07 -7.35 -10.27
CA PRO A 20 -4.43 -8.58 -9.55
C PRO A 20 -5.56 -9.33 -10.26
N LEU A 21 -5.60 -10.65 -10.08
CA LEU A 21 -6.76 -11.47 -10.45
C LEU A 21 -7.92 -11.19 -9.48
N GLU A 22 -9.15 -11.43 -9.91
CA GLU A 22 -10.36 -11.21 -9.09
C GLU A 22 -10.28 -11.96 -7.74
N VAL A 23 -9.83 -13.21 -7.77
CA VAL A 23 -9.66 -14.04 -6.58
C VAL A 23 -8.64 -13.48 -5.58
N GLU A 24 -7.68 -12.67 -6.04
CA GLU A 24 -6.71 -12.00 -5.18
C GLU A 24 -7.34 -10.76 -4.51
N LEU A 25 -8.20 -10.04 -5.23
CA LEU A 25 -9.00 -8.94 -4.68
C LEU A 25 -9.97 -9.43 -3.61
N ASP A 26 -10.68 -10.54 -3.87
CA ASP A 26 -11.62 -11.16 -2.91
C ASP A 26 -10.90 -11.52 -1.60
N LYS A 27 -9.72 -12.13 -1.70
CA LYS A 27 -8.91 -12.49 -0.53
C LYS A 27 -8.45 -11.26 0.24
N ALA A 28 -7.99 -10.22 -0.46
CA ALA A 28 -7.59 -8.97 0.18
C ALA A 28 -8.77 -8.31 0.91
N ALA A 29 -9.94 -8.25 0.27
CA ALA A 29 -11.16 -7.72 0.86
C ALA A 29 -11.59 -8.51 2.11
N ALA A 30 -11.54 -9.83 2.08
CA ALA A 30 -11.85 -10.67 3.24
C ALA A 30 -10.93 -10.36 4.43
N ILE A 31 -9.62 -10.25 4.20
CA ILE A 31 -8.65 -9.87 5.25
C ILE A 31 -8.99 -8.51 5.85
N LEU A 32 -9.34 -7.53 5.02
CA LEU A 32 -9.66 -6.18 5.47
C LEU A 32 -10.99 -6.12 6.22
N ASN A 33 -11.99 -6.89 5.79
CA ASN A 33 -13.31 -6.97 6.43
C ASN A 33 -13.25 -7.65 7.82
N ASP A 34 -12.37 -8.64 7.98
CA ASP A 34 -12.17 -9.34 9.26
C ASP A 34 -11.27 -8.56 10.24
N ALA A 35 -10.56 -7.55 9.76
CA ALA A 35 -9.63 -6.77 10.57
C ALA A 35 -10.36 -5.74 11.45
N SER A 36 -9.93 -5.63 12.71
CA SER A 36 -10.51 -4.67 13.67
C SER A 36 -9.78 -3.33 13.73
N ARG A 37 -8.53 -3.27 13.27
CA ARG A 37 -7.62 -2.11 13.38
C ARG A 37 -6.79 -1.97 12.11
N VAL A 38 -7.40 -1.46 11.04
CA VAL A 38 -6.74 -1.26 9.75
C VAL A 38 -6.03 0.09 9.73
N ALA A 39 -4.82 0.13 9.16
CA ALA A 39 -4.11 1.35 8.80
C ALA A 39 -3.49 1.16 7.41
N ILE A 40 -3.39 2.25 6.64
CA ILE A 40 -2.86 2.22 5.28
C ILE A 40 -1.51 2.94 5.24
N LEU A 41 -0.50 2.29 4.66
CA LEU A 41 0.80 2.89 4.37
C LEU A 41 0.92 3.17 2.87
N ALA A 42 0.73 4.43 2.48
CA ALA A 42 0.79 4.86 1.09
C ALA A 42 2.22 5.22 0.67
N GLY A 43 2.71 4.61 -0.40
CA GLY A 43 4.00 4.93 -1.02
C GLY A 43 3.85 5.58 -2.39
N ARG A 44 4.96 5.79 -3.11
CA ARG A 44 4.99 6.38 -4.46
C ARG A 44 4.06 5.68 -5.45
N GLY A 45 3.85 4.37 -5.30
CA GLY A 45 2.98 3.59 -6.18
C GLY A 45 1.51 4.02 -6.15
N ALA A 46 1.07 4.76 -5.14
CA ALA A 46 -0.29 5.29 -5.04
C ALA A 46 -0.46 6.67 -5.71
N ILE A 47 0.60 7.26 -6.29
CA ILE A 47 0.48 8.51 -7.02
C ILE A 47 -0.41 8.29 -8.25
N GLY A 48 -1.45 9.12 -8.38
CA GLY A 48 -2.48 8.98 -9.41
C GLY A 48 -3.71 8.18 -8.97
N ALA A 49 -3.68 7.56 -7.78
CA ALA A 49 -4.78 6.78 -7.21
C ALA A 49 -5.35 7.40 -5.92
N ALA A 50 -5.32 8.75 -5.83
CA ALA A 50 -5.71 9.47 -4.61
C ALA A 50 -7.19 9.26 -4.27
N ALA A 51 -8.07 9.26 -5.27
CA ALA A 51 -9.51 9.09 -5.09
C ALA A 51 -9.86 7.68 -4.59
N GLU A 52 -9.22 6.65 -5.15
CA GLU A 52 -9.37 5.26 -4.77
C GLU A 52 -8.83 5.01 -3.36
N LEU A 53 -7.68 5.61 -3.03
CA LEU A 53 -7.10 5.53 -1.69
C LEU A 53 -8.01 6.19 -0.65
N GLU A 54 -8.52 7.40 -0.93
CA GLU A 54 -9.47 8.10 -0.06
C GLU A 54 -10.74 7.27 0.13
N HIS A 55 -11.30 6.72 -0.95
CA HIS A 55 -12.49 5.87 -0.88
C HIS A 55 -12.25 4.64 0.00
N THR A 56 -11.09 4.00 -0.15
CA THR A 56 -10.69 2.83 0.63
C THR A 56 -10.50 3.18 2.11
N ALA A 57 -9.79 4.28 2.41
CA ALA A 57 -9.60 4.79 3.77
C ALA A 57 -10.95 5.11 4.43
N ARG A 58 -11.87 5.71 3.70
CA ARG A 58 -13.24 5.98 4.16
C ARG A 58 -14.03 4.71 4.42
N LEU A 59 -14.00 3.70 3.53
CA LEU A 59 -14.73 2.44 3.76
C LEU A 59 -14.22 1.71 5.00
N LEU A 60 -12.90 1.66 5.16
CA LEU A 60 -12.24 0.93 6.25
C LEU A 60 -12.15 1.74 7.54
N GLN A 61 -12.54 3.03 7.51
CA GLN A 61 -12.29 4.01 8.58
C GLN A 61 -10.82 3.98 9.04
N ALA A 62 -9.91 3.85 8.07
CA ALA A 62 -8.50 3.59 8.31
C ALA A 62 -7.66 4.88 8.18
N PRO A 63 -6.78 5.18 9.14
CA PRO A 63 -5.79 6.23 8.97
C PRO A 63 -4.79 5.89 7.86
N VAL A 64 -4.32 6.91 7.16
CA VAL A 64 -3.33 6.83 6.07
C VAL A 64 -2.04 7.52 6.51
N ALA A 65 -0.98 6.73 6.68
CA ALA A 65 0.39 7.23 6.79
C ALA A 65 1.06 7.22 5.42
N LYS A 66 1.90 8.20 5.14
CA LYS A 66 2.60 8.32 3.85
C LYS A 66 4.11 8.10 4.01
N ALA A 67 4.68 7.19 3.24
CA ALA A 67 6.13 7.11 3.10
C ALA A 67 6.68 8.38 2.43
N LEU A 68 7.97 8.69 2.58
CA LEU A 68 8.58 9.91 2.03
C LEU A 68 8.29 10.12 0.54
N LEU A 69 8.46 9.07 -0.28
CA LEU A 69 8.20 9.13 -1.72
C LEU A 69 6.69 9.12 -2.08
N GLY A 70 5.83 8.84 -1.11
CA GLY A 70 4.37 8.90 -1.22
C GLY A 70 3.77 10.18 -0.65
N LYS A 71 4.59 11.16 -0.22
CA LYS A 71 4.08 12.39 0.42
C LYS A 71 3.04 13.13 -0.42
N ALA A 72 3.17 13.10 -1.75
CA ALA A 72 2.27 13.75 -2.69
C ALA A 72 0.95 13.01 -2.95
N VAL A 73 0.73 11.83 -2.36
CA VAL A 73 -0.47 11.01 -2.64
C VAL A 73 -1.74 11.62 -2.07
N LEU A 74 -1.68 12.18 -0.86
CA LEU A 74 -2.76 12.94 -0.22
C LEU A 74 -2.17 14.17 0.48
N PRO A 75 -2.93 15.27 0.63
CA PRO A 75 -2.53 16.42 1.45
C PRO A 75 -2.22 16.04 2.91
N ASP A 76 -1.42 16.84 3.61
CA ASP A 76 -1.10 16.64 5.03
C ASP A 76 -2.22 17.09 5.98
N ASP A 77 -3.19 17.86 5.49
CA ASP A 77 -4.40 18.33 6.20
C ASP A 77 -5.66 17.51 5.87
N HIS A 78 -5.52 16.46 5.05
CA HIS A 78 -6.61 15.58 4.66
C HIS A 78 -7.18 14.81 5.88
N PRO A 79 -8.51 14.64 6.03
CA PRO A 79 -9.11 14.07 7.25
C PRO A 79 -8.64 12.64 7.61
N TYR A 80 -8.21 11.87 6.61
CA TYR A 80 -7.71 10.51 6.81
C TYR A 80 -6.19 10.41 6.98
N THR A 81 -5.44 11.50 6.81
CA THR A 81 -3.96 11.44 6.89
C THR A 81 -3.48 11.49 8.35
N THR A 82 -2.43 10.76 8.66
CA THR A 82 -1.65 10.93 9.90
C THR A 82 -0.32 11.64 9.66
N GLY A 83 -0.08 12.11 8.43
CA GLY A 83 1.19 12.72 8.01
C GLY A 83 2.17 11.73 7.40
N GLY A 84 3.45 12.09 7.41
CA GLY A 84 4.55 11.24 6.98
C GLY A 84 4.91 10.17 8.02
N ILE A 85 5.60 9.12 7.60
CA ILE A 85 6.21 8.14 8.52
C ILE A 85 7.69 7.93 8.22
N GLY A 86 8.46 7.62 9.26
CA GLY A 86 9.91 7.43 9.23
C GLY A 86 10.63 8.51 10.02
N ILE A 87 11.96 8.61 9.87
CA ILE A 87 12.79 9.57 10.61
C ILE A 87 12.47 11.04 10.28
N LEU A 88 11.78 11.29 9.17
CA LEU A 88 11.39 12.62 8.68
C LEU A 88 9.86 12.85 8.78
N GLY A 89 9.18 12.00 9.56
CA GLY A 89 7.72 12.02 9.72
C GLY A 89 7.18 13.36 10.20
#